data_AF-A0A9P6A6V8-F1
#
_entry.id   AF-A0A9P6A6V8-F1
#
_cell.length_a   1.000
_cell.length_b   1.000
_cell.length_c   1.000
_cell.angle_alpha   90.00
_cell.angle_beta   90.00
_cell.angle_gamma   90.00
#
_symmetry.space_group_name_H-M   'P 1'
#
loop_
_entity.id
_entity.type
_entity.pdbx_description
1 polymer ?
#
loop_
_entity_poly.entity_id
_entity_poly.type
_entity_poly.pdbx_seq_one_letter_code
_entity_poly.pdbx_strand_id
1 'polypeptide(L)' 'MNAFPAGSRVFFWGTNSQVVYGTVVSVSVQSDGTQVLQIKDDSGHTHSLPFVVHSPPRP' A
#
# COMPACT_ATOMS: atom_id res chain seq x y z
N MET A 1 6.75 12.17 4.26
CA MET A 1 7.37 11.43 3.14
C MET A 1 6.41 10.31 2.76
N ASN A 2 5.97 10.21 1.50
CA ASN A 2 5.15 9.08 1.07
C ASN A 2 6.08 7.85 1.00
N ALA A 3 5.82 6.84 1.83
CA ALA A 3 6.65 5.63 1.87
C ALA A 3 6.52 4.80 0.58
N PHE A 4 5.44 4.99 -0.18
CA PHE A 4 5.15 4.26 -1.41
C PHE A 4 4.61 5.20 -2.50
N PRO A 5 5.48 5.92 -3.23
CA PRO A 5 5.06 6.71 -4.38
C PRO A 5 4.45 5.83 -5.49
N ALA A 6 3.67 6.43 -6.39
CA ALA A 6 3.17 5.74 -7.58
C ALA A 6 4.34 5.16 -8.40
N GLY A 7 4.18 3.94 -8.89
CA GLY A 7 5.22 3.14 -9.53
C GLY A 7 6.02 2.25 -8.57
N SER A 8 5.84 2.39 -7.24
CA SER A 8 6.53 1.53 -6.27
C SER A 8 6.08 0.09 -6.38
N ARG A 9 7.04 -0.84 -6.36
CA ARG A 9 6.77 -2.27 -6.29
C ARG A 9 6.59 -2.70 -4.85
N VAL A 10 5.51 -3.43 -4.57
CA VAL A 10 5.14 -3.87 -3.22
C VAL A 10 4.70 -5.33 -3.22
N PHE A 11 4.67 -5.92 -2.03
CA PHE A 11 4.00 -7.20 -1.80
C PHE A 11 3.02 -7.05 -0.62
N PHE A 12 1.96 -7.84 -0.62
CA PHE A 12 0.99 -7.93 0.47
C PHE A 12 0.47 -9.35 0.63
N TRP A 13 -0.16 -9.64 1.76
CA TRP A 13 -0.77 -10.93 2.04
C TRP A 13 -2.21 -10.96 1.53
N GLY A 14 -2.52 -11.92 0.68
CA GLY A 14 -3.88 -12.24 0.26
C GLY A 14 -4.63 -13.06 1.31
N THR A 15 -5.94 -13.19 1.13
CA THR A 15 -6.85 -13.88 2.07
C THR A 15 -6.54 -15.36 2.25
N ASN A 16 -5.87 -15.99 1.28
CA ASN A 16 -5.49 -17.41 1.34
C ASN A 16 -4.03 -17.59 1.80
N SER A 17 -3.49 -16.60 2.54
CA SER A 17 -2.11 -16.57 3.02
C SER A 17 -1.06 -16.62 1.89
N GLN A 18 -1.43 -16.22 0.68
CA GLN A 18 -0.50 -16.10 -0.44
C GLN A 18 0.14 -14.71 -0.47
N VAL A 19 1.41 -14.64 -0.87
CA VAL A 19 2.07 -13.36 -1.17
C VAL A 19 1.62 -12.90 -2.55
N VAL A 20 1.08 -11.69 -2.63
CA VAL A 20 0.67 -11.04 -3.88
C VAL A 20 1.62 -9.89 -4.17
N TYR A 21 2.13 -9.81 -5.39
CA TYR A 21 3.00 -8.73 -5.85
C TYR A 21 2.21 -7.75 -6.73
N GLY A 22 2.54 -6.47 -6.61
CA GLY A 22 1.89 -5.44 -7.40
C GLY A 22 2.62 -4.12 -7.39
N THR A 23 2.07 -3.18 -8.14
CA THR A 23 2.60 -1.82 -8.31
C THR A 23 1.60 -0.81 -7.79
N VAL A 24 2.06 0.14 -6.97
CA VAL A 24 1.24 1.25 -6.48
C VAL A 24 0.88 2.17 -7.64
N VAL A 25 -0.41 2.37 -7.87
CA VAL A 25 -0.94 3.27 -8.90
C VAL A 25 -1.17 4.66 -8.33
N SER A 26 -1.73 4.73 -7.13
CA SER A 26 -1.99 6.00 -6.44
C SER A 26 -2.05 5.80 -4.93
N VAL A 27 -1.92 6.90 -4.20
CA VAL A 27 -2.08 6.97 -2.75
C VAL A 27 -3.03 8.09 -2.41
N SER A 28 -4.01 7.82 -1.55
CA SER A 28 -4.91 8.81 -0.99
C SER A 28 -4.68 8.92 0.51
N VAL A 29 -4.60 10.15 1.01
CA VAL A 29 -4.44 10.43 2.44
C VAL A 29 -5.78 10.92 2.97
N GLN A 30 -6.30 10.24 3.98
CA GLN A 30 -7.53 10.61 4.66
C GLN A 30 -7.25 11.69 5.73
N SER A 31 -8.31 12.36 6.20
CA SER A 31 -8.20 13.46 7.17
C SER A 31 -7.66 13.03 8.54
N ASP A 32 -7.76 11.75 8.87
CA ASP A 32 -7.19 11.13 10.07
C ASP A 32 -5.70 10.75 9.92
N GLY A 33 -5.10 10.98 8.74
CA GLY A 33 -3.73 10.60 8.41
C GLY A 33 -3.56 9.18 7.89
N THR A 34 -4.63 8.38 7.84
CA THR A 34 -4.62 7.05 7.22
C THR A 34 -4.33 7.19 5.73
N GLN A 35 -3.37 6.41 5.24
CA GLN A 35 -3.05 6.39 3.82
C GLN A 35 -3.61 5.10 3.19
N VAL A 36 -4.25 5.23 2.04
CA VAL A 36 -4.81 4.11 1.28
C VAL A 36 -4.09 4.03 -0.05
N LEU A 37 -3.47 2.87 -0.33
CA LEU A 37 -2.84 2.61 -1.62
C LEU A 37 -3.83 1.94 -2.57
N GLN A 38 -3.84 2.37 -3.82
CA GLN A 38 -4.35 1.60 -4.93
C GLN A 38 -3.19 0.82 -5.54
N ILE A 39 -3.25 -0.51 -5.54
CA ILE A 39 -2.19 -1.40 -6.02
C ILE A 39 -2.75 -2.22 -7.18
N LYS A 40 -2.09 -2.18 -8.33
CA LYS A 40 -2.37 -3.08 -9.43
C LYS A 40 -1.48 -4.31 -9.32
N ASP A 41 -2.07 -5.47 -9.10
CA ASP A 41 -1.33 -6.73 -9.07
C ASP A 41 -0.91 -7.17 -10.49
N ASP A 42 -0.05 -8.19 -10.55
CA ASP A 42 0.47 -8.71 -11.82
C ASP A 42 -0.56 -9.44 -12.68
N SER A 43 -1.64 -9.92 -12.06
CA SER A 43 -2.82 -10.42 -12.76
C SER A 43 -3.70 -9.31 -13.33
N GLY A 44 -3.41 -8.04 -13.01
CA GLY A 44 -4.10 -6.86 -13.51
C GLY A 44 -5.27 -6.39 -12.64
N HIS A 45 -5.50 -6.99 -11.48
CA HIS A 45 -6.54 -6.54 -10.55
C HIS A 45 -6.07 -5.37 -9.69
N THR A 46 -6.98 -4.45 -9.39
CA THR A 46 -6.71 -3.32 -8.49
C THR A 46 -7.20 -3.63 -7.09
N HIS A 47 -6.31 -3.48 -6.11
CA HIS A 47 -6.56 -3.66 -4.69
C HIS A 47 -6.43 -2.34 -3.95
N SER A 48 -7.31 -2.12 -2.98
CA SER A 48 -7.31 -0.92 -2.13
C SER A 48 -6.95 -1.32 -0.71
N LEU A 49 -5.74 -0.99 -0.25
CA LEU A 49 -5.23 -1.41 1.05
C LEU A 49 -4.82 -0.21 1.91
N PRO A 50 -5.22 -0.16 3.19
CA PRO A 50 -4.71 0.85 4.11
C PRO A 50 -3.26 0.53 4.48
N PHE A 51 -2.46 1.57 4.69
CA PHE A 51 -1.15 1.46 5.32
C PHE A 51 -0.93 2.55 6.34
N VAL A 52 -0.15 2.20 7.36
CA VAL A 52 0.27 3.12 8.41
C VAL A 52 1.79 3.17 8.38
N VAL A 53 2.34 4.37 8.20
CA VAL A 53 3.78 4.59 8.44
C VAL A 53 3.96 4.57 9.96
N HIS A 54 4.42 3.44 10.49
CA HIS A 54 4.95 3.44 11.85
C HIS A 54 6.23 4.27 11.86
N SER A 55 6.13 5.53 12.26
CA SER A 55 7.30 6.25 12.74
C SER A 55 7.66 5.64 14.09
N PRO A 56 8.90 5.20 14.33
CA PRO A 56 9.29 4.83 15.69
C PRO A 56 9.02 6.03 16.62
N PRO A 57 8.52 5.80 17.85
CA PRO A 57 8.39 6.89 18.80
C PRO A 57 9.75 7.58 18.95
N ARG A 58 9.78 8.91 18.83
CA ARG A 58 11.00 9.67 19.12
C ARG A 58 11.39 9.40 20.58
N PRO A 59 12.69 9.15 20.86
CA PRO A 59 13.18 8.97 22.22
C PRO A 59 12.98 10.22 23.08
#